data_AF-A0A383R579-F1
#
_entry.id   AF-A0A383R579-F1
#
_cell.length_a   1.000
_cell.length_b   1.000
_cell.length_c   1.000
_cell.angle_alpha   90.00
_cell.angle_beta   90.00
_cell.angle_gamma   90.00
#
_symmetry.space_group_name_H-M   'P 1'
#
loop_
_entity.id
_entity.type
_entity.pdbx_description
1 polymer ?
#
loop_
_entity_poly.entity_id
_entity_poly.type
_entity_poly.pdbx_seq_one_letter_code
_entity_poly.pdbx_strand_id
1 'polypeptide(L)'
;MENRLHYFDNYLDDEDVYSALEKYWIDMFFMLLHKEKVDGSDWICPYYNTTFSNGEKMMDGNPIFSAKSKEKNKIIRIIQESSKNGAIFSYWINSSMDNSQNELVIVCTLNNNNLEKIKEIIISWIKGNLRSCST
;
A
#
# COMPACT_ATOMS: atom_id res chain seq x y z
N MET A 1 -7.67 -15.81 15.50
CA MET A 1 -7.85 -14.50 14.82
C MET A 1 -7.43 -14.60 13.34
N GLU A 2 -7.59 -15.78 12.72
CA GLU A 2 -7.11 -16.10 11.35
C GLU A 2 -8.16 -15.84 10.26
N ASN A 3 -9.44 -15.71 10.63
CA ASN A 3 -10.58 -15.72 9.69
C ASN A 3 -10.91 -14.39 8.99
N ARG A 4 -10.23 -13.28 9.28
CA ARG A 4 -10.65 -11.97 8.73
C ARG A 4 -10.06 -11.62 7.36
N LEU A 5 -8.90 -12.16 7.01
CA LEU A 5 -8.25 -11.83 5.73
C LEU A 5 -8.84 -12.59 4.54
N HIS A 6 -9.41 -13.78 4.77
CA HIS A 6 -10.13 -14.56 3.76
C HIS A 6 -11.34 -13.83 3.16
N TYR A 7 -11.87 -12.84 3.88
CA TYR A 7 -12.92 -11.96 3.34
C TYR A 7 -12.48 -11.28 2.04
N PHE A 8 -11.18 -11.04 1.85
CA PHE A 8 -10.62 -10.36 0.69
C PHE A 8 -10.20 -11.31 -0.44
N ASP A 9 -10.41 -12.62 -0.35
CA ASP A 9 -9.92 -13.56 -1.37
C ASP A 9 -10.52 -13.33 -2.76
N ASN A 10 -11.73 -12.77 -2.83
CA ASN A 10 -12.46 -12.48 -4.08
C ASN A 10 -12.57 -10.97 -4.37
N TYR A 11 -11.66 -10.15 -3.85
CA TYR A 11 -11.74 -8.69 -4.00
C TYR A 11 -11.74 -8.20 -5.47
N LEU A 12 -11.19 -8.98 -6.41
CA LEU A 12 -11.20 -8.63 -7.84
C LEU A 12 -12.58 -8.84 -8.50
N ASP A 13 -13.43 -9.65 -7.88
CA ASP A 13 -14.72 -10.07 -8.46
C ASP A 13 -15.91 -9.33 -7.81
N ASP A 14 -15.67 -8.54 -6.75
CA ASP A 14 -16.70 -7.90 -5.92
C ASP A 14 -16.27 -6.49 -5.50
N GLU A 15 -17.01 -5.47 -5.94
CA GLU A 15 -16.69 -4.05 -5.71
C GLU A 15 -16.77 -3.65 -4.24
N ASP A 16 -17.68 -4.24 -3.47
CA ASP A 16 -17.81 -3.98 -2.03
C ASP A 16 -16.60 -4.55 -1.29
N VAL A 17 -16.18 -5.76 -1.65
CA VAL A 17 -14.96 -6.38 -1.08
C VAL A 17 -13.71 -5.60 -1.48
N TYR A 18 -13.63 -5.13 -2.73
CA TYR A 18 -12.53 -4.28 -3.20
C TYR A 18 -12.45 -2.98 -2.38
N SER A 19 -13.58 -2.29 -2.22
CA SER A 19 -13.67 -1.05 -1.45
C SER A 19 -13.33 -1.25 0.03
N ALA A 20 -13.77 -2.38 0.61
CA ALA A 20 -13.40 -2.75 1.96
C ALA A 20 -11.90 -3.02 2.10
N LEU A 21 -11.26 -3.59 1.08
CA LEU A 21 -9.82 -3.84 1.06
C LEU A 21 -9.02 -2.53 0.95
N GLU A 22 -9.42 -1.60 0.09
CA GLU A 22 -8.84 -0.25 0.04
C GLU A 22 -8.92 0.42 1.41
N LYS A 23 -10.11 0.38 2.04
CA LYS A 23 -10.31 0.93 3.38
C LYS A 23 -9.43 0.26 4.42
N TYR A 24 -9.28 -1.06 4.39
CA TYR A 24 -8.41 -1.79 5.31
C TYR A 24 -6.96 -1.28 5.24
N TRP A 25 -6.43 -1.08 4.03
CA TRP A 25 -5.08 -0.55 3.84
C TRP A 25 -4.94 0.90 4.31
N ILE A 26 -5.95 1.74 4.06
CA ILE A 26 -5.99 3.14 4.53
C ILE A 26 -5.99 3.18 6.06
N ASP A 27 -6.88 2.43 6.71
CA ASP A 27 -7.02 2.40 8.16
C ASP A 27 -5.72 1.88 8.81
N MET A 28 -5.10 0.84 8.22
CA MET A 28 -3.81 0.32 8.67
C MET A 28 -2.71 1.39 8.59
N PHE A 29 -2.63 2.11 7.46
CA PHE A 29 -1.63 3.15 7.27
C PHE A 29 -1.76 4.28 8.31
N PHE A 30 -2.96 4.83 8.52
CA PHE A 30 -3.16 5.88 9.52
C PHE A 30 -2.93 5.39 10.95
N MET A 31 -3.24 4.12 11.25
CA MET A 31 -2.89 3.50 12.53
C MET A 31 -1.36 3.46 12.73
N LEU A 32 -0.58 3.14 11.69
CA LEU A 32 0.88 3.18 11.76
C LEU A 32 1.40 4.61 12.00
N LEU A 33 0.88 5.60 11.29
CA LEU A 33 1.27 7.00 11.49
C LEU A 33 1.04 7.44 12.94
N HIS A 34 -0.16 7.15 13.47
CA HIS A 34 -0.50 7.45 14.85
C HIS A 34 0.44 6.74 15.84
N LYS A 35 0.69 5.45 15.66
CA LYS A 35 1.59 4.65 16.51
C LYS A 35 3.01 5.23 16.53
N GLU A 36 3.51 5.67 15.37
CA GLU A 36 4.85 6.21 15.20
C GLU A 36 4.95 7.72 15.46
N LYS A 37 3.86 8.35 15.93
CA LYS A 37 3.77 9.81 16.20
C LYS A 37 4.14 10.66 14.97
N VAL A 38 3.75 10.19 13.79
CA VAL A 38 3.90 10.92 12.53
C VAL A 38 2.60 11.65 12.24
N ASP A 39 2.69 12.92 11.82
CA ASP A 39 1.50 13.70 11.47
C ASP A 39 0.82 13.12 10.21
N GLY A 40 -0.42 12.64 10.39
CA GLY A 40 -1.25 12.15 9.31
C GLY A 40 -1.68 13.23 8.32
N SER A 41 -1.71 14.49 8.75
CA SER A 41 -2.15 15.61 7.91
C SER A 41 -1.18 15.90 6.76
N ASP A 42 0.08 15.46 6.86
CA ASP A 42 1.10 15.56 5.80
C ASP A 42 0.80 14.64 4.61
N TRP A 43 -0.04 13.62 4.78
CA TRP A 43 -0.24 12.57 3.78
C TRP A 43 -1.52 12.76 2.97
N ILE A 44 -1.37 12.81 1.65
CA ILE A 44 -2.48 12.69 0.70
C ILE A 44 -2.75 11.21 0.47
N CYS A 45 -3.98 10.75 0.72
CA CYS A 45 -4.39 9.36 0.55
C CYS A 45 -5.89 9.28 0.20
N PRO A 46 -6.30 8.55 -0.86
CA PRO A 46 -5.43 7.94 -1.87
C PRO A 46 -4.67 8.99 -2.70
N TYR A 47 -3.49 8.65 -3.20
CA TYR A 47 -2.68 9.55 -4.03
C TYR A 47 -2.91 9.33 -5.54
N TYR A 48 -2.87 8.09 -6.00
CA TYR A 48 -3.17 7.73 -7.38
C TYR A 48 -4.68 7.62 -7.59
N ASN A 49 -5.15 8.05 -8.75
CA ASN A 49 -6.52 7.83 -9.16
C ASN A 49 -6.69 6.40 -9.69
N THR A 50 -7.57 5.62 -9.05
CA THR A 50 -7.90 4.23 -9.41
C THR A 50 -9.32 4.11 -9.99
N THR A 51 -9.85 5.23 -10.49
CA THR A 51 -11.14 5.30 -11.18
C THR A 51 -10.96 5.72 -12.64
N PHE A 52 -11.80 5.16 -13.50
CA PHE A 52 -11.94 5.61 -14.88
C PHE A 52 -12.54 7.02 -14.94
N SER A 53 -12.49 7.65 -16.10
CA SER A 53 -13.06 9.00 -16.30
C SER A 53 -14.57 9.08 -16.08
N ASN A 54 -15.27 7.95 -16.14
CA ASN A 54 -16.70 7.82 -15.82
C ASN A 54 -16.97 7.60 -14.31
N GLY A 55 -15.94 7.51 -13.47
CA GLY A 55 -16.02 7.30 -12.03
C GLY A 55 -16.07 5.84 -11.58
N GLU A 56 -16.13 4.87 -12.49
CA GLU A 56 -16.08 3.44 -12.15
C GLU A 56 -14.69 3.05 -11.64
N LYS A 57 -14.64 2.13 -10.67
CA LYS A 57 -13.38 1.61 -10.14
C LYS A 57 -12.70 0.69 -11.15
N MET A 58 -11.38 0.81 -11.27
CA MET A 58 -10.57 -0.07 -12.13
C MET A 58 -10.50 -1.52 -11.61
N MET A 59 -10.55 -1.69 -10.28
CA MET A 59 -10.58 -2.99 -9.59
C MET A 59 -9.46 -3.97 -9.96
N ASP A 60 -8.27 -3.50 -10.31
CA ASP A 60 -7.13 -4.34 -10.75
C ASP A 60 -6.07 -4.57 -9.66
N GLY A 61 -6.25 -4.01 -8.47
CA GLY A 61 -5.29 -4.11 -7.37
C GLY A 61 -4.02 -3.26 -7.56
N ASN A 62 -3.94 -2.44 -8.62
CA ASN A 62 -2.74 -1.67 -8.99
C ASN A 62 -3.02 -0.16 -9.18
N PRO A 63 -2.93 0.62 -8.10
CA PRO A 63 -2.74 0.19 -6.71
C PRO A 63 -4.03 -0.08 -5.96
N ILE A 64 -3.94 -0.96 -4.96
CA ILE A 64 -4.98 -1.08 -3.91
C ILE A 64 -4.84 0.03 -2.86
N PHE A 65 -3.64 0.60 -2.70
CA PHE A 65 -3.36 1.67 -1.76
C PHE A 65 -2.25 2.57 -2.28
N SER A 66 -2.40 3.87 -2.07
CA SER A 66 -1.35 4.84 -2.34
C SER A 66 -1.42 6.03 -1.39
N ALA A 67 -0.26 6.55 -1.01
CA ALA A 67 -0.16 7.78 -0.21
C ALA A 67 1.08 8.59 -0.59
N LYS A 68 0.99 9.92 -0.50
CA LYS A 68 2.10 10.84 -0.74
C LYS A 68 2.25 11.86 0.39
N SER A 69 3.44 11.95 0.95
CA SER A 69 3.84 13.02 1.87
C SER A 69 4.02 14.33 1.11
N LYS A 70 3.40 15.41 1.58
CA LYS A 70 3.51 16.75 1.01
C LYS A 70 4.89 17.34 1.29
N GLU A 71 5.40 17.19 2.51
CA GLU A 71 6.66 17.78 2.94
C GLU A 71 7.89 17.06 2.39
N LYS A 72 7.88 15.72 2.41
CA LYS A 72 9.08 14.91 2.11
C LYS A 72 9.10 14.36 0.68
N ASN A 73 8.06 14.64 -0.11
CA ASN A 73 7.85 14.07 -1.45
C ASN A 73 8.03 12.54 -1.50
N LYS A 74 7.66 11.84 -0.43
CA LYS A 74 7.72 10.37 -0.34
C LYS A 74 6.40 9.78 -0.78
N ILE A 75 6.46 8.82 -1.70
CA ILE A 75 5.28 8.09 -2.20
C ILE A 75 5.34 6.66 -1.68
N ILE A 76 4.19 6.09 -1.34
CA ILE A 76 4.00 4.67 -1.04
C ILE A 76 2.92 4.17 -1.97
N ARG A 77 3.15 3.01 -2.60
CA ARG A 77 2.17 2.30 -3.41
C ARG A 77 2.17 0.82 -3.05
N ILE A 78 0.98 0.25 -2.81
CA ILE A 78 0.80 -1.20 -2.63
C ILE A 78 0.01 -1.72 -3.82
N ILE A 79 0.57 -2.75 -4.46
CA ILE A 79 -0.07 -3.57 -5.47
C ILE A 79 -0.49 -4.87 -4.79
N GLN A 80 -1.80 -5.14 -4.80
CA GLN A 80 -2.36 -6.36 -4.24
C GLN A 80 -2.40 -7.43 -5.31
N GLU A 81 -1.79 -8.57 -5.02
CA GLU A 81 -1.92 -9.79 -5.81
C GLU A 81 -3.02 -10.68 -5.21
N SER A 82 -3.67 -11.48 -6.07
CA SER A 82 -4.63 -12.49 -5.63
C SER A 82 -3.96 -13.55 -4.78
N SER A 83 -4.60 -13.99 -3.69
CA SER A 83 -4.14 -15.10 -2.87
C SER A 83 -3.99 -16.42 -3.67
N LYS A 84 -4.71 -16.53 -4.80
CA LYS A 84 -4.60 -17.65 -5.77
C LYS A 84 -3.21 -17.75 -6.41
N ASN A 85 -2.43 -16.65 -6.44
CA ASN A 85 -1.08 -16.62 -6.99
C ASN A 85 0.00 -17.11 -6.00
N GLY A 86 -0.40 -17.58 -4.81
CA GLY A 86 0.50 -18.04 -3.76
C GLY A 86 1.03 -16.91 -2.87
N ALA A 87 2.04 -17.20 -2.05
CA ALA A 87 2.65 -16.19 -1.16
C ALA A 87 3.61 -15.28 -1.96
N ILE A 88 3.12 -14.14 -2.44
CA ILE A 88 3.92 -13.14 -3.14
C ILE A 88 4.28 -12.03 -2.16
N PHE A 89 5.56 -11.63 -2.16
CA PHE A 89 6.02 -10.45 -1.45
C PHE A 89 7.30 -9.92 -2.09
N SER A 90 7.26 -8.68 -2.55
CA SER A 90 8.41 -7.97 -3.10
C SER A 90 8.27 -6.47 -2.86
N TYR A 91 9.38 -5.74 -2.79
CA TYR A 91 9.37 -4.29 -2.75
C TYR A 91 10.63 -3.71 -3.39
N TRP A 92 10.52 -2.50 -3.90
CA TRP A 92 11.66 -1.73 -4.40
C TRP A 92 11.38 -0.23 -4.27
N ILE A 93 12.43 0.57 -4.39
CA ILE A 93 12.34 2.03 -4.43
C ILE A 93 12.51 2.45 -5.88
N ASN A 94 11.51 3.14 -6.42
CA ASN A 94 11.62 3.83 -7.69
C ASN A 94 12.05 5.27 -7.41
N SER A 95 13.35 5.54 -7.57
CA SER A 95 13.94 6.86 -7.40
C SER A 95 14.48 7.38 -8.73
N SER A 96 14.00 8.54 -9.19
CA SER A 96 14.62 9.24 -10.32
C SER A 96 15.87 10.01 -9.86
N MET A 97 16.82 10.25 -10.78
CA MET A 97 18.09 10.95 -10.45
C MET A 97 17.87 12.38 -9.91
N ASP A 98 16.75 13.01 -10.24
CA ASP A 98 16.36 14.34 -9.80
C ASP A 98 15.45 14.33 -8.55
N ASN A 99 15.20 13.16 -7.96
CA ASN A 99 14.24 12.93 -6.87
C ASN A 99 12.80 13.39 -7.17
N SER A 100 12.45 13.61 -8.45
CA SER A 100 11.07 13.93 -8.85
C SER A 100 10.12 12.77 -8.57
N GLN A 101 10.62 11.53 -8.66
CA GLN A 101 9.95 10.31 -8.21
C GLN A 101 10.77 9.71 -7.06
N ASN A 102 10.18 9.63 -5.87
CA ASN A 102 10.76 8.99 -4.69
C ASN A 102 9.69 8.09 -4.07
N GLU A 103 9.55 6.89 -4.65
CA GLU A 103 8.40 6.02 -4.45
C GLU A 103 8.81 4.64 -3.95
N LEU A 104 8.23 4.23 -2.83
CA LEU A 104 8.25 2.84 -2.38
C LEU A 104 7.11 2.07 -3.05
N VAL A 105 7.45 1.03 -3.80
CA VAL A 105 6.48 0.09 -4.40
C VAL A 105 6.55 -1.23 -3.66
N ILE A 106 5.40 -1.72 -3.21
CA ILE A 106 5.23 -3.02 -2.54
C ILE A 106 4.25 -3.86 -3.36
N VAL A 107 4.62 -5.08 -3.69
CA VAL A 107 3.75 -6.09 -4.33
C VAL A 107 3.54 -7.23 -3.35
N CYS A 108 2.31 -7.58 -3.04
CA CYS A 108 2.05 -8.61 -2.04
C CYS A 108 0.73 -9.36 -2.23
N THR A 109 0.68 -10.61 -1.77
CA THR A 109 -0.59 -11.23 -1.36
C THR A 109 -0.89 -10.92 0.11
N LEU A 110 -2.16 -10.76 0.46
CA LEU A 110 -2.58 -10.40 1.81
C LEU A 110 -2.61 -11.64 2.70
N ASN A 111 -1.68 -11.72 3.64
CA ASN A 111 -1.64 -12.72 4.69
C ASN A 111 -0.89 -12.14 5.90
N ASN A 112 -1.00 -12.79 7.07
CA ASN A 112 -0.43 -12.28 8.31
C ASN A 112 1.09 -12.09 8.25
N ASN A 113 1.82 -13.02 7.61
CA ASN A 113 3.27 -12.94 7.48
C ASN A 113 3.71 -11.75 6.63
N ASN A 114 3.04 -11.53 5.49
CA ASN A 114 3.31 -10.39 4.63
C ASN A 114 2.92 -9.08 5.30
N LEU A 115 1.79 -9.05 6.02
CA LEU A 115 1.30 -7.85 6.69
C LEU A 115 2.32 -7.27 7.68
N GLU A 116 2.97 -8.11 8.49
CA GLU A 116 3.99 -7.63 9.43
C GLU A 116 5.21 -7.05 8.71
N LYS A 117 5.69 -7.72 7.65
CA LYS A 117 6.79 -7.21 6.82
C LYS A 117 6.44 -5.87 6.16
N ILE A 118 5.22 -5.74 5.65
CA ILE A 118 4.75 -4.50 5.00
C ILE A 118 4.74 -3.34 5.99
N LYS A 119 4.23 -3.56 7.22
CA LYS A 119 4.24 -2.53 8.27
C LYS A 119 5.66 -2.06 8.58
N GLU A 120 6.60 -2.99 8.75
CA GLU A 120 8.00 -2.67 9.03
C GLU A 120 8.65 -1.85 7.91
N ILE A 121 8.41 -2.21 6.65
CA ILE A 121 8.93 -1.48 5.49
C ILE A 121 8.32 -0.08 5.42
N ILE A 122 7.00 0.04 5.57
CA ILE A 122 6.31 1.34 5.55
C ILE A 122 6.87 2.26 6.64
N ILE A 123 7.02 1.76 7.88
CA ILE A 123 7.60 2.55 8.98
C ILE A 123 9.03 2.97 8.64
N SER A 124 9.85 2.04 8.16
CA SER A 124 11.25 2.31 7.80
C SER A 124 11.34 3.36 6.69
N TRP A 125 10.45 3.31 5.71
CA TRP A 125 10.35 4.28 4.63
C TRP A 125 9.98 5.67 5.13
N ILE A 126 8.93 5.76 5.95
CA ILE A 126 8.47 7.03 6.54
C ILE A 126 9.61 7.70 7.32
N LYS A 127 10.30 6.92 8.15
CA LYS A 127 11.43 7.39 8.98
C LYS A 127 12.71 7.67 8.20
N GLY A 128 12.83 7.19 6.96
CA GLY A 128 14.03 7.36 6.14
C GLY A 128 15.15 6.38 6.46
N ASN A 129 14.83 5.25 7.09
CA ASN A 129 15.77 4.21 7.49
C ASN A 129 15.69 2.96 6.62
N LEU A 130 14.84 2.96 5.58
CA LEU A 130 14.72 1.84 4.66
C LEU A 130 15.99 1.69 3.83
N ARG A 131 16.67 0.57 3.97
CA ARG A 131 17.81 0.20 3.13
C ARG A 131 17.28 -0.36 1.81
N SER A 132 17.86 0.04 0.68
CA SER A 132 17.56 -0.61 -0.60
C SER A 132 17.90 -2.10 -0.49
N CYS A 133 16.98 -2.99 -0.88
CA CYS A 133 17.32 -4.39 -1.11
C CYS A 133 18.39 -4.44 -2.21
N SER A 134 19.61 -4.84 -1.85
CA SER A 134 20.57 -5.31 -2.83
C SER A 134 20.00 -6.59 -3.44
N THR A 135 19.74 -6.57 -4.74
CA THR A 135 19.51 -7.76 -5.57
C THR A 135 20.62 -8.78 -5.42
#